data_AF-A0AAW0D8I2-F1
#
_entry.id   AF-A0AAW0D8I2-F1
#
_cell.length_a   1.000
_cell.length_b   1.000
_cell.length_c   1.000
_cell.angle_alpha   90.00
_cell.angle_beta   90.00
_cell.angle_gamma   90.00
#
_symmetry.space_group_name_H-M   'P 1'
#
loop_
_entity.id
_entity.type
_entity.pdbx_description
1 polymer ?
#
loop_
_entity_poly.entity_id
_entity_poly.type
_entity_poly.pdbx_seq_one_letter_code
_entity_poly.pdbx_strand_id
1 'polypeptide(L)'
;MDDTDVRKQPIAADGSFHRQTSKFRDIIEKGGKYEPERAVTTASPRMTTAGWPFAVVDKFPGSEVDPLYNSETVTDLYRRADPTYPGKFTVPVLWDKKTQTIVNNESSEIIRIFNSAFNELLPPEYAKIDLYPEELRKEVDKVNEWVYSDINNGVYRVGFATTQRAYEDAVYPLFAALDRAEEKLRGKEFLVGNRLTEADVRLWVTIIRFDAAYHTQFKCNIKDTVAF
;
A
#
# COMPACT_ATOMS: atom_id res chain seq x y z
N MET A 1 -19.42 19.24 -5.34
CA MET A 1 -19.55 17.78 -5.53
C MET A 1 -18.21 17.20 -5.16
N ASP A 2 -18.16 16.37 -4.12
CA ASP A 2 -16.90 15.91 -3.52
C ASP A 2 -16.32 14.76 -4.37
N ASP A 3 -15.36 15.09 -5.23
CA ASP A 3 -14.70 14.21 -6.21
C ASP A 3 -13.62 13.31 -5.57
N THR A 4 -13.70 13.15 -4.25
CA THR A 4 -12.67 12.56 -3.40
C THR A 4 -13.07 11.17 -2.88
N ASP A 5 -14.32 10.75 -3.13
CA ASP A 5 -14.78 9.39 -2.87
C ASP A 5 -14.15 8.42 -3.87
N VAL A 6 -13.23 7.56 -3.41
CA VAL A 6 -12.58 6.56 -4.25
C VAL A 6 -13.53 5.51 -4.84
N ARG A 7 -14.81 5.45 -4.40
CA ARG A 7 -15.86 4.64 -5.04
C ARG A 7 -16.48 5.30 -6.27
N LYS A 8 -16.23 6.60 -6.49
CA LYS A 8 -16.71 7.39 -7.63
C LYS A 8 -15.59 7.70 -8.63
N GLN A 9 -14.58 6.82 -8.71
CA GLN A 9 -13.48 7.05 -9.63
C GLN A 9 -13.96 7.13 -11.07
N PRO A 10 -13.42 8.07 -11.87
CA PRO A 10 -13.64 8.06 -13.30
C PRO A 10 -13.01 6.77 -13.85
N ILE A 11 -13.89 5.86 -14.27
CA ILE A 11 -13.49 4.67 -15.01
C ILE A 11 -13.17 5.13 -16.43
N ALA A 12 -12.10 4.60 -17.02
CA ALA A 12 -11.76 4.92 -18.40
C ALA A 12 -12.92 4.52 -19.34
N ALA A 13 -13.02 5.16 -20.50
CA ALA A 13 -14.14 4.92 -21.42
C ALA A 13 -14.23 3.45 -21.90
N ASP A 14 -13.12 2.71 -21.86
CA ASP A 14 -13.03 1.28 -22.16
C ASP A 14 -13.44 0.36 -20.99
N GLY A 15 -13.73 0.93 -19.82
CA GLY A 15 -14.06 0.21 -18.59
C GLY A 15 -12.87 -0.13 -17.71
N SER A 16 -11.65 0.29 -18.07
CA SER A 16 -10.44 -0.02 -17.33
C SER A 16 -10.20 0.91 -16.13
N PHE A 17 -9.49 0.38 -15.13
CA PHE A 17 -9.12 1.10 -13.91
C PHE A 17 -7.67 1.58 -13.97
N HIS A 18 -7.45 2.87 -13.68
CA HIS A 18 -6.13 3.48 -13.58
C HIS A 18 -5.90 4.11 -12.20
N ARG A 19 -4.88 3.62 -11.50
CA ARG A 19 -4.47 4.18 -10.20
C ARG A 19 -3.75 5.52 -10.43
N GLN A 20 -4.16 6.55 -9.69
CA GLN A 20 -3.41 7.81 -9.62
C GLN A 20 -2.19 7.65 -8.71
N THR A 21 -1.05 8.21 -9.12
CA THR A 21 0.21 8.16 -8.37
C THR A 21 0.18 9.08 -7.14
N SER A 22 0.81 8.63 -6.06
CA SER A 22 1.07 9.42 -4.84
C SER A 22 1.94 10.66 -5.13
N LYS A 23 1.70 11.76 -4.38
CA LYS A 23 2.29 13.08 -4.65
C LYS A 23 3.29 13.58 -3.61
N PHE A 24 3.18 13.17 -2.34
CA PHE A 24 4.18 13.48 -1.32
C PHE A 24 5.26 12.41 -1.36
N ARG A 25 6.48 12.80 -1.72
CA ARG A 25 7.57 11.88 -2.11
C ARG A 25 8.90 12.22 -1.45
N ASP A 26 8.88 13.02 -0.38
CA ASP A 26 10.10 13.36 0.35
C ASP A 26 10.62 12.13 1.09
N ILE A 27 11.92 12.15 1.41
CA ILE A 27 12.62 11.07 2.13
C ILE A 27 13.08 11.56 3.50
N ILE A 28 13.34 10.62 4.40
CA ILE A 28 14.04 10.93 5.66
C ILE A 28 15.52 10.64 5.44
N GLU A 29 16.32 11.70 5.47
CA GLU A 29 17.78 11.58 5.41
C GLU A 29 18.39 11.27 6.78
N LYS A 30 19.49 10.53 6.75
CA LYS A 30 20.28 10.18 7.92
C LYS A 30 20.87 11.43 8.59
N GLY A 31 20.79 11.50 9.92
CA GLY A 31 21.31 12.65 10.67
C GLY A 31 20.39 13.88 10.63
N GLY A 32 19.11 13.68 10.30
CA GLY A 32 18.10 14.74 10.35
C GLY A 32 18.09 15.48 11.70
N LYS A 33 17.63 16.73 11.67
CA LYS A 33 17.66 17.66 12.82
C LYS A 33 16.89 17.19 14.06
N TYR A 34 15.94 16.27 13.90
CA TYR A 34 15.03 15.84 14.95
C TYR A 34 15.06 14.32 15.11
N GLU A 35 15.04 13.87 16.37
CA GLU A 35 14.92 12.45 16.71
C GLU A 35 13.57 11.88 16.23
N PRO A 36 13.53 10.66 15.68
CA PRO A 36 12.30 10.03 15.25
C PRO A 36 11.46 9.56 16.43
N GLU A 37 10.14 9.67 16.29
CA GLU A 37 9.17 9.18 17.27
C GLU A 37 8.45 7.93 16.72
N ARG A 38 8.33 6.90 17.54
CA ARG A 38 7.54 5.69 17.20
C ARG A 38 6.07 5.94 17.50
N ALA A 39 5.25 6.11 16.46
CA ALA A 39 3.81 6.24 16.59
C ALA A 39 3.09 5.71 15.35
N VAL A 40 1.91 5.13 15.56
CA VAL A 40 0.95 4.75 14.52
C VAL A 40 -0.42 5.20 15.01
N THR A 41 -1.26 5.68 14.10
CA THR A 41 -2.67 5.99 14.39
C THR A 41 -3.53 5.33 13.33
N THR A 42 -4.49 4.53 13.77
CA THR A 42 -5.32 3.70 12.90
C THR A 42 -6.67 4.35 12.62
N ALA A 43 -6.97 4.66 11.36
CA ALA A 43 -8.30 5.12 10.96
C ALA A 43 -9.33 3.97 10.97
N SER A 44 -10.62 4.28 11.04
CA SER A 44 -11.69 3.29 10.89
C SER A 44 -11.67 2.68 9.47
N PRO A 45 -11.96 1.37 9.33
CA PRO A 45 -12.05 0.70 8.04
C PRO A 45 -13.29 1.12 7.22
N ARG A 46 -14.27 1.81 7.81
CA ARG A 46 -15.50 2.24 7.13
C ARG A 46 -15.30 3.60 6.46
N MET A 47 -14.66 3.57 5.30
CA MET A 47 -14.42 4.78 4.52
C MET A 47 -15.73 5.45 4.08
N THR A 48 -15.82 6.77 4.32
CA THR A 48 -16.98 7.61 4.01
C THR A 48 -16.75 8.44 2.75
N THR A 49 -17.74 9.26 2.36
CA THR A 49 -17.55 10.25 1.28
C THR A 49 -16.50 11.31 1.63
N ALA A 50 -16.26 11.56 2.92
CA ALA A 50 -15.24 12.49 3.39
C ALA A 50 -13.84 11.86 3.50
N GLY A 51 -13.70 10.57 3.14
CA GLY A 51 -12.46 9.79 3.26
C GLY A 51 -12.45 8.85 4.45
N TRP A 52 -11.26 8.53 4.96
CA TRP A 52 -11.03 7.61 6.07
C TRP A 52 -11.27 8.32 7.42
N PRO A 53 -12.34 7.97 8.18
CA PRO A 53 -12.63 8.63 9.44
C PRO A 53 -11.75 8.13 10.59
N PHE A 54 -11.44 9.00 11.55
CA PHE A 54 -10.88 8.62 12.86
C PHE A 54 -12.00 8.25 13.85
N ALA A 55 -11.64 7.70 15.02
CA ALA A 55 -12.62 7.22 16.01
C ALA A 55 -13.51 8.33 16.62
N VAL A 56 -13.18 9.61 16.42
CA VAL A 56 -14.07 10.73 16.77
C VAL A 56 -15.32 10.77 15.89
N VAL A 57 -15.24 10.29 14.65
CA VAL A 57 -16.36 10.22 13.69
C VAL A 57 -16.99 8.84 13.67
N ASP A 58 -16.19 7.76 13.55
CA ASP A 58 -16.70 6.38 13.50
C ASP A 58 -15.94 5.50 14.49
N LYS A 59 -16.60 5.18 15.60
CA LYS A 59 -16.05 4.28 16.62
C LYS A 59 -16.05 2.84 16.11
N PHE A 60 -14.89 2.36 15.70
CA PHE A 60 -14.66 0.97 15.30
C PHE A 60 -13.58 0.31 16.18
N PRO A 61 -13.70 -0.97 16.58
CA PRO A 61 -12.64 -1.66 17.32
C PRO A 61 -11.28 -1.56 16.63
N GLY A 62 -10.28 -1.04 17.33
CA GLY A 62 -8.93 -0.82 16.78
C GLY A 62 -8.73 0.48 16.00
N SER A 63 -9.79 1.27 15.76
CA SER A 63 -9.63 2.65 15.28
C SER A 63 -9.31 3.61 16.43
N GLU A 64 -8.55 4.65 16.12
CA GLU A 64 -8.00 5.60 17.09
C GLU A 64 -8.42 7.02 16.74
N VAL A 65 -8.45 7.88 17.76
CA VAL A 65 -8.56 9.33 17.58
C VAL A 65 -7.22 9.84 17.06
N ASP A 66 -7.21 10.81 16.14
CA ASP A 66 -5.98 11.51 15.78
C ASP A 66 -5.40 12.23 17.00
N PRO A 67 -4.23 11.80 17.52
CA PRO A 67 -3.66 12.37 18.74
C PRO A 67 -2.99 13.72 18.51
N LEU A 68 -2.80 14.15 17.27
CA LEU A 68 -2.07 15.40 16.95
C LEU A 68 -3.01 16.59 16.85
N TYR A 69 -4.14 16.44 16.14
CA TYR A 69 -5.02 17.54 15.81
C TYR A 69 -6.49 17.26 16.09
N ASN A 70 -6.82 16.06 16.60
CA ASN A 70 -8.20 15.61 16.74
C ASN A 70 -8.98 15.75 15.43
N SER A 71 -8.31 15.48 14.30
CA SER A 71 -8.92 15.49 12.96
C SER A 71 -10.07 14.49 12.87
N GLU A 72 -11.07 14.82 12.05
CA GLU A 72 -12.22 13.96 11.80
C GLU A 72 -11.86 12.84 10.81
N THR A 73 -11.06 13.18 9.80
CA THR A 73 -10.68 12.27 8.72
C THR A 73 -9.21 12.43 8.31
N VAL A 74 -8.66 11.43 7.62
CA VAL A 74 -7.33 11.53 6.98
C VAL A 74 -7.27 12.68 5.97
N THR A 75 -8.40 13.03 5.34
CA THR A 75 -8.51 14.18 4.43
C THR A 75 -8.10 15.50 5.10
N ASP A 76 -8.39 15.66 6.38
CA ASP A 76 -8.03 16.87 7.13
C ASP A 76 -6.52 17.02 7.27
N LEU A 77 -5.77 15.90 7.36
CA LEU A 77 -4.31 15.91 7.40
C LEU A 77 -3.72 16.36 6.06
N TYR A 78 -4.27 15.88 4.94
CA TYR A 78 -3.85 16.33 3.61
C TYR A 78 -4.13 17.81 3.40
N ARG A 79 -5.32 18.29 3.77
CA ARG A 79 -5.68 19.70 3.66
C ARG A 79 -4.86 20.60 4.59
N ARG A 80 -4.39 20.06 5.72
CA ARG A 80 -3.44 20.74 6.61
C ARG A 80 -2.06 20.88 5.96
N ALA A 81 -1.57 19.82 5.32
CA ALA A 81 -0.27 19.84 4.63
C ALA A 81 -0.28 20.68 3.35
N ASP A 82 -1.36 20.60 2.56
CA ASP A 82 -1.58 21.37 1.33
C ASP A 82 -3.10 21.63 1.14
N PRO A 83 -3.59 22.85 1.42
CA PRO A 83 -5.00 23.20 1.27
C PRO A 83 -5.54 23.07 -0.16
N THR A 84 -4.66 23.04 -1.17
CA THR A 84 -5.01 22.93 -2.58
C THR A 84 -4.67 21.56 -3.18
N TYR A 85 -4.40 20.57 -2.33
CA TYR A 85 -4.01 19.23 -2.74
C TYR A 85 -4.98 18.63 -3.78
N PRO A 86 -4.53 18.35 -5.02
CA PRO A 86 -5.43 17.91 -6.11
C PRO A 86 -5.61 16.39 -6.18
N GLY A 87 -4.98 15.64 -5.27
CA GLY A 87 -4.92 14.17 -5.33
C GLY A 87 -5.94 13.48 -4.43
N LYS A 88 -5.81 12.16 -4.34
CA LYS A 88 -6.59 11.34 -3.40
C LYS A 88 -6.00 11.37 -2.00
N PHE A 89 -6.88 11.32 -1.00
CA PHE A 89 -6.55 11.26 0.42
C PHE A 89 -6.31 9.81 0.86
N THR A 90 -5.18 9.25 0.45
CA THR A 90 -4.85 7.82 0.66
C THR A 90 -4.13 7.59 1.98
N VAL A 91 -4.18 6.34 2.46
CA VAL A 91 -3.23 5.79 3.43
C VAL A 91 -2.23 4.88 2.71
N PRO A 92 -1.00 4.68 3.22
CA PRO A 92 -0.42 5.28 4.43
C PRO A 92 -0.05 6.76 4.28
N VAL A 93 0.13 7.45 5.41
CA VAL A 93 0.66 8.82 5.50
C VAL A 93 1.83 8.81 6.48
N LEU A 94 3.03 9.15 6.02
CA LEU A 94 4.18 9.41 6.88
C LEU A 94 4.21 10.91 7.20
N TRP A 95 4.01 11.25 8.47
CA TRP A 95 3.80 12.63 8.93
C TRP A 95 5.00 13.17 9.71
N ASP A 96 5.41 14.41 9.43
CA ASP A 96 6.37 15.14 10.24
C ASP A 96 5.64 16.05 11.24
N LYS A 97 5.76 15.73 12.53
CA LYS A 97 5.15 16.51 13.62
C LYS A 97 5.79 17.90 13.80
N LYS A 98 7.04 18.10 13.36
CA LYS A 98 7.79 19.35 13.55
C LYS A 98 7.39 20.41 12.52
N THR A 99 7.36 20.02 11.25
CA THR A 99 6.92 20.90 10.15
C THR A 99 5.42 20.82 9.88
N GLN A 100 4.72 19.87 10.50
CA GLN A 100 3.27 19.65 10.36
C GLN A 100 2.85 19.42 8.91
N THR A 101 3.61 18.61 8.18
CA THR A 101 3.31 18.23 6.80
C THR A 101 3.49 16.72 6.58
N ILE A 102 3.03 16.25 5.42
CA ILE A 102 3.24 14.89 4.95
C ILE A 102 4.65 14.80 4.34
N VAL A 103 5.47 13.89 4.86
CA VAL A 103 6.77 13.55 4.26
C VAL A 103 6.55 12.70 3.01
N ASN A 104 5.83 11.58 3.17
CA ASN A 104 5.67 10.61 2.10
C ASN A 104 4.30 9.92 2.20
N ASN A 105 3.63 9.69 1.07
CA ASN A 105 2.41 8.89 0.98
C ASN A 105 2.48 7.77 -0.08
N GLU A 106 3.70 7.37 -0.46
CA GLU A 106 3.98 6.23 -1.32
C GLU A 106 4.56 5.07 -0.50
N SER A 107 3.74 4.03 -0.33
CA SER A 107 4.07 2.85 0.46
C SER A 107 5.40 2.20 0.07
N SER A 108 5.76 2.14 -1.21
CA SER A 108 7.01 1.52 -1.65
C SER A 108 8.25 2.30 -1.25
N GLU A 109 8.13 3.61 -1.07
CA GLU A 109 9.23 4.46 -0.60
C GLU A 109 9.30 4.46 0.92
N ILE A 110 8.15 4.51 1.59
CA ILE A 110 8.07 4.48 3.06
C ILE A 110 8.75 3.22 3.62
N ILE A 111 8.51 2.04 3.03
CA ILE A 111 9.18 0.82 3.49
C ILE A 111 10.70 0.87 3.29
N ARG A 112 11.19 1.58 2.25
CA ARG A 112 12.64 1.76 2.00
C ARG A 112 13.25 2.79 2.94
N ILE A 113 12.50 3.83 3.31
CA ILE A 113 12.89 4.76 4.39
C ILE A 113 13.04 3.96 5.70
N PHE A 114 12.05 3.16 6.06
CA PHE A 114 12.08 2.35 7.29
C PHE A 114 13.18 1.29 7.29
N ASN A 115 13.55 0.75 6.13
CA ASN A 115 14.60 -0.26 6.01
C ASN A 115 16.00 0.23 6.40
N SER A 116 16.30 1.53 6.31
CA SER A 116 17.67 2.01 6.50
C SER A 116 17.86 3.36 7.18
N ALA A 117 16.89 4.28 7.10
CA ALA A 117 17.06 5.65 7.58
C ALA A 117 17.31 5.73 9.10
N PHE A 118 16.91 4.71 9.84
CA PHE A 118 17.00 4.66 11.31
C PHE A 118 18.03 3.68 11.86
N ASN A 119 18.85 3.04 11.01
CA ASN A 119 19.73 1.94 11.45
C ASN A 119 20.72 2.33 12.56
N GLU A 120 21.20 3.58 12.58
CA GLU A 120 22.11 4.06 13.64
C GLU A 120 21.44 4.26 14.99
N LEU A 121 20.11 4.37 15.02
CA LEU A 121 19.32 4.56 16.23
C LEU A 121 18.77 3.23 16.77
N LEU A 122 18.93 2.14 16.03
CA LEU A 122 18.41 0.82 16.38
C LEU A 122 19.45 -0.04 17.09
N PRO A 123 19.02 -0.92 18.00
CA PRO A 123 19.90 -1.99 18.50
C PRO A 123 20.48 -2.81 17.33
N PRO A 124 21.73 -3.31 17.44
CA PRO A 124 22.43 -4.00 16.34
C PRO A 124 21.65 -5.16 15.73
N GLU A 125 20.85 -5.88 16.52
CA GLU A 125 20.04 -7.01 16.05
C GLU A 125 18.91 -6.60 15.10
N TYR A 126 18.40 -5.38 15.20
CA TYR A 126 17.40 -4.83 14.29
C TYR A 126 18.04 -4.05 13.14
N ALA A 127 19.12 -3.30 13.42
CA ALA A 127 19.85 -2.53 12.41
C ALA A 127 20.46 -3.40 11.29
N LYS A 128 20.72 -4.68 11.57
CA LYS A 128 21.22 -5.66 10.58
C LYS A 128 20.12 -6.27 9.69
N ILE A 129 18.85 -6.05 10.00
CA ILE A 129 17.75 -6.55 9.16
C ILE A 129 17.70 -5.66 7.92
N ASP A 130 17.95 -6.27 6.76
CA ASP A 130 17.87 -5.59 5.47
C ASP A 130 16.95 -6.40 4.54
N LEU A 131 15.81 -5.80 4.22
CA LEU A 131 14.79 -6.33 3.30
C LEU A 131 15.06 -5.92 1.84
N TYR A 132 16.06 -5.07 1.59
CA TYR A 132 16.46 -4.61 0.27
C TYR A 132 18.00 -4.60 0.07
N PRO A 133 18.66 -5.76 0.32
CA PRO A 133 20.11 -5.85 0.34
C PRO A 133 20.71 -5.70 -1.06
N GLU A 134 21.88 -5.06 -1.13
CA GLU A 134 22.51 -4.60 -2.38
C GLU A 134 22.64 -5.70 -3.43
N GLU A 135 23.05 -6.89 -3.02
CA GLU A 135 23.27 -8.04 -3.88
C GLU A 135 22.00 -8.60 -4.53
N LEU A 136 20.82 -8.34 -3.93
CA LEU A 136 19.52 -8.83 -4.43
C LEU A 136 18.67 -7.75 -5.10
N ARG A 137 19.05 -6.47 -5.04
CA ARG A 137 18.20 -5.34 -5.49
C ARG A 137 17.64 -5.51 -6.90
N LYS A 138 18.49 -5.91 -7.85
CA LYS A 138 18.06 -6.11 -9.26
C LYS A 138 16.99 -7.18 -9.39
N GLU A 139 17.10 -8.27 -8.63
CA GLU A 139 16.12 -9.35 -8.66
C GLU A 139 14.84 -8.95 -7.91
N VAL A 140 14.98 -8.29 -6.76
CA VAL A 140 13.85 -7.76 -5.99
C VAL A 140 13.05 -6.75 -6.80
N ASP A 141 13.69 -5.79 -7.47
CA ASP A 141 13.02 -4.81 -8.32
C ASP A 141 12.28 -5.49 -9.49
N LYS A 142 12.92 -6.46 -10.14
CA LYS A 142 12.28 -7.26 -11.20
C LYS A 142 11.08 -8.04 -10.68
N VAL A 143 11.12 -8.55 -9.45
CA VAL A 143 9.98 -9.23 -8.83
C VAL A 143 8.87 -8.26 -8.49
N ASN A 144 9.21 -7.14 -7.86
CA ASN A 144 8.29 -6.09 -7.46
C ASN A 144 7.52 -5.48 -8.63
N GLU A 145 8.13 -5.39 -9.81
CA GLU A 145 7.48 -4.83 -11.01
C GLU A 145 6.21 -5.62 -11.35
N TRP A 146 6.31 -6.93 -11.58
CA TRP A 146 5.15 -7.76 -11.93
C TRP A 146 4.27 -8.09 -10.73
N VAL A 147 4.84 -8.20 -9.51
CA VAL A 147 4.02 -8.36 -8.29
C VAL A 147 3.12 -7.13 -8.12
N TYR A 148 3.63 -5.92 -8.34
CA TYR A 148 2.80 -4.73 -8.26
C TYR A 148 1.82 -4.66 -9.42
N SER A 149 2.30 -4.73 -10.67
CA SER A 149 1.46 -4.52 -11.84
C SER A 149 0.39 -5.59 -11.94
N ASP A 150 0.72 -6.86 -11.74
CA ASP A 150 -0.15 -7.98 -12.12
C ASP A 150 -0.88 -8.61 -10.93
N ILE A 151 -0.37 -8.44 -9.70
CA ILE A 151 -1.00 -8.97 -8.49
C ILE A 151 -1.58 -7.86 -7.62
N ASN A 152 -0.74 -6.99 -7.04
CA ASN A 152 -1.18 -6.00 -6.05
C ASN A 152 -2.20 -5.02 -6.62
N ASN A 153 -1.92 -4.45 -7.80
CA ASN A 153 -2.86 -3.61 -8.52
C ASN A 153 -3.78 -4.44 -9.44
N GLY A 154 -3.37 -5.66 -9.81
CA GLY A 154 -4.15 -6.58 -10.64
C GLY A 154 -5.53 -6.88 -10.05
N VAL A 155 -5.61 -7.24 -8.77
CA VAL A 155 -6.89 -7.50 -8.10
C VAL A 155 -7.84 -6.28 -8.14
N TYR A 156 -7.32 -5.06 -8.05
CA TYR A 156 -8.13 -3.84 -8.16
C TYR A 156 -8.59 -3.59 -9.60
N ARG A 157 -7.75 -3.87 -10.61
CA ARG A 157 -8.17 -3.80 -12.02
C ARG A 157 -9.31 -4.76 -12.31
N VAL A 158 -9.25 -5.98 -11.76
CA VAL A 158 -10.35 -6.97 -11.87
C VAL A 158 -11.60 -6.45 -11.16
N GLY A 159 -11.46 -6.04 -9.89
CA GLY A 159 -12.60 -5.65 -9.06
C GLY A 159 -13.33 -4.38 -9.49
N PHE A 160 -12.62 -3.46 -10.15
CA PHE A 160 -13.17 -2.18 -10.63
C PHE A 160 -13.44 -2.12 -12.13
N ALA A 161 -13.18 -3.20 -12.88
CA ALA A 161 -13.58 -3.28 -14.28
C ALA A 161 -15.11 -3.16 -14.41
N THR A 162 -15.57 -2.34 -15.36
CA THR A 162 -17.01 -2.15 -15.63
C THR A 162 -17.50 -2.75 -16.93
N THR A 163 -16.60 -3.30 -17.74
CA THR A 163 -16.92 -4.07 -18.93
C THR A 163 -16.38 -5.49 -18.78
N GLN A 164 -17.07 -6.46 -19.41
CA GLN A 164 -16.63 -7.85 -19.40
C GLN A 164 -15.20 -7.99 -19.98
N ARG A 165 -14.91 -7.23 -21.04
CA ARG A 165 -13.59 -7.21 -21.67
C ARG A 165 -12.50 -6.69 -20.72
N ALA A 166 -12.73 -5.55 -20.05
CA ALA A 166 -11.75 -5.03 -19.10
C ALA A 166 -11.52 -5.97 -17.91
N TYR A 167 -12.57 -6.70 -17.49
CA TYR A 167 -12.45 -7.75 -16.47
C TYR A 167 -11.57 -8.91 -16.96
N GLU A 168 -11.85 -9.45 -18.16
CA GLU A 168 -11.09 -10.55 -18.76
C GLU A 168 -9.62 -10.17 -19.01
N ASP A 169 -9.38 -8.97 -19.55
CA ASP A 169 -8.05 -8.40 -19.78
C ASP A 169 -7.27 -8.20 -18.46
N ALA A 170 -7.94 -8.15 -17.31
CA ALA A 170 -7.30 -8.03 -15.99
C ALA A 170 -7.17 -9.36 -15.25
N VAL A 171 -8.17 -10.24 -15.33
CA VAL A 171 -8.23 -11.46 -14.51
C VAL A 171 -7.27 -12.55 -15.02
N TYR A 172 -7.13 -12.71 -16.34
CA TYR A 172 -6.20 -13.71 -16.87
C TYR A 172 -4.73 -13.38 -16.57
N PRO A 173 -4.25 -12.13 -16.74
CA PRO A 173 -2.89 -11.77 -16.30
C PRO A 173 -2.67 -11.91 -14.79
N LEU A 174 -3.68 -11.62 -13.96
CA LEU A 174 -3.59 -11.84 -12.51
C LEU A 174 -3.30 -13.30 -12.18
N PHE A 175 -4.09 -14.24 -12.74
CA PHE A 175 -3.88 -15.66 -12.44
C PHE A 175 -2.59 -16.21 -13.05
N ALA A 176 -2.17 -15.73 -14.23
CA ALA A 176 -0.86 -16.08 -14.78
C ALA A 176 0.30 -15.58 -13.90
N ALA A 177 0.16 -14.41 -13.27
CA ALA A 177 1.15 -13.89 -12.33
C ALA A 177 1.16 -14.66 -11.00
N LEU A 178 0.00 -15.12 -10.52
CA LEU A 178 -0.09 -15.99 -9.35
C LEU A 178 0.57 -17.36 -9.62
N ASP A 179 0.38 -17.95 -10.80
CA ASP A 179 1.08 -19.17 -11.23
C ASP A 179 2.61 -18.99 -11.26
N ARG A 180 3.06 -17.82 -11.74
CA ARG A 180 4.48 -17.45 -11.72
C ARG A 180 5.03 -17.31 -10.30
N ALA A 181 4.25 -16.79 -9.37
CA ALA A 181 4.64 -16.68 -7.96
C ALA A 181 4.75 -18.07 -7.31
N GLU A 182 3.78 -18.95 -7.56
CA GLU A 182 3.77 -20.34 -7.11
C GLU A 182 4.99 -21.11 -7.63
N GLU A 183 5.28 -21.02 -8.93
CA GLU A 183 6.47 -21.66 -9.49
C GLU A 183 7.78 -21.13 -8.89
N LYS A 184 7.84 -19.84 -8.53
CA LYS A 184 9.00 -19.26 -7.85
C LYS A 184 9.19 -19.77 -6.43
N LEU A 185 8.09 -19.99 -5.71
CA LEU A 185 8.08 -20.47 -4.33
C LEU A 185 8.17 -21.99 -4.23
N ARG A 186 8.03 -22.72 -5.33
CA ARG A 186 8.18 -24.19 -5.35
C ARG A 186 9.53 -24.62 -4.77
N GLY A 187 9.49 -25.26 -3.60
CA GLY A 187 10.68 -25.71 -2.88
C GLY A 187 11.50 -24.59 -2.22
N LYS A 188 10.93 -23.39 -2.04
CA LYS A 188 11.56 -22.23 -1.42
C LYS A 188 10.62 -21.56 -0.41
N GLU A 189 11.19 -20.89 0.58
CA GLU A 189 10.41 -20.13 1.58
C GLU A 189 10.14 -18.68 1.15
N PHE A 190 10.99 -18.13 0.28
CA PHE A 190 10.97 -16.71 -0.12
C PHE A 190 11.14 -16.56 -1.63
N LEU A 191 10.61 -15.46 -2.18
CA LEU A 191 10.61 -15.15 -3.60
C LEU A 191 12.02 -14.96 -4.16
N VAL A 192 12.93 -14.40 -3.38
CA VAL A 192 14.26 -13.97 -3.83
C VAL A 192 15.33 -14.36 -2.80
N GLY A 193 16.45 -14.92 -3.25
CA GLY A 193 17.67 -15.06 -2.46
C GLY A 193 17.61 -15.95 -1.20
N ASN A 194 16.58 -16.79 -1.05
CA ASN A 194 16.37 -17.66 0.13
C ASN A 194 16.36 -16.90 1.46
N ARG A 195 15.82 -15.68 1.46
CA ARG A 195 15.65 -14.84 2.65
C ARG A 195 14.47 -13.91 2.45
N LEU A 196 13.90 -13.41 3.55
CA LEU A 196 12.85 -12.41 3.49
C LEU A 196 13.36 -11.10 2.85
N THR A 197 12.61 -10.59 1.89
CA THR A 197 12.86 -9.31 1.22
C THR A 197 11.58 -8.46 1.16
N GLU A 198 11.68 -7.21 0.71
CA GLU A 198 10.50 -6.36 0.49
C GLU A 198 9.54 -6.95 -0.57
N ALA A 199 10.03 -7.81 -1.47
CA ALA A 199 9.18 -8.49 -2.45
C ALA A 199 8.15 -9.42 -1.78
N ASP A 200 8.59 -10.18 -0.77
CA ASP A 200 7.72 -11.08 -0.01
C ASP A 200 6.67 -10.29 0.76
N VAL A 201 7.07 -9.19 1.42
CA VAL A 201 6.16 -8.30 2.16
C VAL A 201 5.09 -7.73 1.23
N ARG A 202 5.48 -7.28 0.04
CA ARG A 202 4.57 -6.69 -0.97
C ARG A 202 3.63 -7.71 -1.58
N LEU A 203 4.08 -8.95 -1.80
CA LEU A 203 3.20 -10.04 -2.23
C LEU A 203 2.21 -10.39 -1.11
N TRP A 204 2.71 -10.60 0.10
CA TRP A 204 1.95 -11.14 1.24
C TRP A 204 0.72 -10.30 1.59
N VAL A 205 0.83 -8.97 1.57
CA VAL A 205 -0.32 -8.08 1.89
C VAL A 205 -1.50 -8.25 0.93
N THR A 206 -1.26 -8.74 -0.29
CA THR A 206 -2.34 -9.09 -1.24
C THR A 206 -2.85 -10.50 -0.99
N ILE A 207 -1.95 -11.47 -0.84
CA ILE A 207 -2.33 -12.88 -0.66
C ILE A 207 -3.17 -13.08 0.61
N ILE A 208 -2.79 -12.46 1.73
CA ILE A 208 -3.54 -12.58 3.00
C ILE A 208 -4.97 -12.02 2.91
N ARG A 209 -5.27 -11.18 1.91
CA ARG A 209 -6.60 -10.61 1.66
C ARG A 209 -7.35 -11.31 0.54
N PHE A 210 -6.72 -12.27 -0.14
CA PHE A 210 -7.24 -12.83 -1.38
C PHE A 210 -8.57 -13.56 -1.15
N ASP A 211 -8.57 -14.60 -0.33
CA ASP A 211 -9.80 -15.37 -0.08
C ASP A 211 -10.84 -14.58 0.72
N ALA A 212 -10.38 -13.76 1.68
CA ALA A 212 -11.25 -12.99 2.56
C ALA A 212 -11.99 -11.85 1.84
N ALA A 213 -11.42 -11.31 0.75
CA ALA A 213 -11.99 -10.16 0.05
C ALA A 213 -11.93 -10.32 -1.47
N TYR A 214 -10.74 -10.43 -2.06
CA TYR A 214 -10.58 -10.30 -3.51
C TYR A 214 -11.28 -11.40 -4.32
N HIS A 215 -11.29 -12.63 -3.81
CA HIS A 215 -11.93 -13.77 -4.46
C HIS A 215 -13.41 -13.47 -4.75
N THR A 216 -14.18 -13.09 -3.73
CA THR A 216 -15.62 -12.84 -3.87
C THR A 216 -15.93 -11.40 -4.28
N GLN A 217 -15.39 -10.41 -3.55
CA GLN A 217 -15.74 -9.00 -3.75
C GLN A 217 -15.23 -8.47 -5.10
N PHE A 218 -14.01 -8.85 -5.48
CA PHE A 218 -13.40 -8.44 -6.75
C PHE A 218 -13.54 -9.49 -7.85
N LYS A 219 -14.25 -10.59 -7.62
CA LYS A 219 -14.46 -11.67 -8.61
C LYS A 219 -13.14 -12.25 -9.14
N CYS A 220 -12.11 -12.29 -8.29
CA CYS A 220 -10.85 -12.97 -8.57
C CYS A 220 -11.02 -14.46 -8.25
N ASN A 221 -11.90 -15.16 -8.96
CA ASN A 221 -12.44 -16.48 -8.56
C ASN A 221 -12.24 -17.59 -9.60
N ILE A 222 -11.16 -17.55 -10.38
CA ILE A 222 -10.76 -18.70 -11.22
C ILE A 222 -10.33 -19.88 -10.34
N LYS A 223 -9.62 -19.60 -9.24
CA LYS A 223 -9.24 -20.53 -8.16
C LYS A 223 -9.02 -19.76 -6.84
N ASP A 224 -9.16 -20.44 -5.71
CA ASP A 224 -8.85 -19.91 -4.37
C ASP A 224 -7.37 -20.14 -4.01
N THR A 225 -6.88 -19.56 -2.90
CA THR A 225 -5.47 -19.72 -2.50
C THR A 225 -5.10 -21.15 -2.07
N VAL A 226 -6.08 -21.98 -1.70
CA VAL A 226 -5.87 -23.38 -1.31
C VAL A 226 -5.63 -24.28 -2.53
N ALA A 227 -6.12 -23.87 -3.70
CA ALA A 227 -5.98 -24.58 -4.96
C ALA A 227 -4.67 -24.26 -5.73
N PHE A 228 -3.74 -23.49 -5.14
CA PHE A 228 -2.40 -23.26 -5.69
C PHE A 228 -1.37 -24.27 -5.16
#